data_AF-A0A0T6A1P5-F1
#
_entry.id   AF-A0A0T6A1P5-F1
#
_cell.length_a   1.000
_cell.length_b   1.000
_cell.length_c   1.000
_cell.angle_alpha   90.00
_cell.angle_beta   90.00
_cell.angle_gamma   90.00
#
_symmetry.space_group_name_H-M   'P 1'
#
loop_
_entity.id
_entity.type
_entity.pdbx_description
1 polymer ?
#
loop_
_entity_poly.entity_id
_entity_poly.type
_entity_poly.pdbx_seq_one_letter_code
_entity_poly.pdbx_strand_id
1 'polypeptide(L)'
;MICKRCGQGGADQFHQVDSFERIALADDPADPNCGHYYVDTVCVMRCAACEHSQEAAVKRWPFKTLREAQKELDSHLIGKG
;
A
#
# COMPACT_ATOMS: atom_id res chain seq x y z
N MET A 1 -5.05 8.81 10.43
CA MET A 1 -5.39 8.98 9.00
C MET A 1 -6.36 10.14 8.86
N ILE A 2 -6.24 10.94 7.80
CA ILE A 2 -7.14 12.06 7.49
C ILE A 2 -7.75 11.83 6.10
N CYS A 3 -9.02 12.17 5.94
CA CYS A 3 -9.74 12.03 4.69
C CYS A 3 -9.26 13.09 3.71
N LYS A 4 -8.74 12.67 2.56
CA LYS A 4 -8.26 13.61 1.53
C LYS A 4 -9.37 14.46 0.92
N ARG A 5 -10.64 14.07 1.10
CA ARG A 5 -11.81 14.78 0.57
C ARG A 5 -12.43 15.76 1.57
N CYS A 6 -12.77 15.30 2.78
CA CYS A 6 -13.48 16.14 3.75
C CYS A 6 -12.61 16.65 4.90
N GLY A 7 -11.34 16.26 4.97
CA GLY A 7 -10.40 16.69 6.01
C GLY A 7 -10.65 16.10 7.39
N GLN A 8 -11.68 15.27 7.58
CA GLN A 8 -11.93 14.61 8.86
C GLN A 8 -10.97 13.43 9.10
N GLY A 9 -10.55 13.23 10.34
CA GLY A 9 -9.62 12.17 10.72
C GLY A 9 -9.86 11.62 12.12
N GLY A 10 -9.39 10.40 12.35
CA GLY A 10 -9.53 9.66 13.61
C GLY A 10 -9.47 8.15 13.37
N ALA A 11 -9.11 7.35 14.39
CA ALA A 11 -9.05 5.90 14.28
C ALA A 11 -10.43 5.29 13.95
N ASP A 12 -11.49 5.85 14.51
CA ASP A 12 -12.87 5.37 14.33
C ASP A 12 -13.57 5.92 13.07
N GLN A 13 -12.88 6.73 12.27
CA GLN A 13 -13.47 7.40 11.11
C GLN A 13 -13.20 6.70 9.77
N PHE A 14 -12.47 5.59 9.78
CA PHE A 14 -12.16 4.82 8.58
C PHE A 14 -12.39 3.33 8.84
N HIS A 15 -13.02 2.67 7.87
CA HIS A 15 -13.06 1.21 7.83
C HIS A 15 -12.36 0.71 6.58
N GLN A 16 -11.67 -0.41 6.70
CA GLN A 16 -11.06 -1.08 5.56
C GLN A 16 -12.14 -1.74 4.72
N VAL A 17 -12.10 -1.54 3.40
CA VAL A 17 -13.04 -2.15 2.45
C VAL A 17 -12.37 -3.18 1.54
N ASP A 18 -11.06 -3.05 1.30
CA ASP A 18 -10.30 -3.99 0.49
C ASP A 18 -8.81 -3.96 0.86
N SER A 19 -8.08 -4.99 0.48
CA SER A 19 -6.62 -5.00 0.55
C SER A 19 -6.00 -5.87 -0.54
N PHE A 20 -4.93 -5.36 -1.14
CA PHE A 20 -4.15 -6.08 -2.14
C PHE A 20 -2.67 -5.75 -2.00
N GLU A 21 -1.82 -6.58 -2.61
CA GLU A 21 -0.38 -6.33 -2.70
C GLU A 21 -0.05 -5.77 -4.09
N ARG A 22 0.89 -4.82 -4.16
CA ARG A 22 1.39 -4.27 -5.43
C ARG A 22 2.89 -4.04 -5.37
N ILE A 23 3.52 -3.95 -6.54
CA ILE A 23 4.92 -3.52 -6.64
C ILE A 23 4.97 -2.03 -6.95
N ALA A 24 5.77 -1.28 -6.21
CA ALA A 24 6.01 0.14 -6.42
C ALA A 24 7.51 0.43 -6.53
N LEU A 25 7.90 1.32 -7.45
CA LEU A 25 9.27 1.82 -7.52
C LEU A 25 9.46 2.87 -6.43
N ALA A 26 10.57 2.78 -5.70
CA ALA A 26 11.02 3.84 -4.80
C ALA A 26 11.64 4.97 -5.64
N ASP A 27 10.82 5.96 -6.01
CA ASP A 27 11.24 7.11 -6.83
C ASP A 27 11.56 8.37 -6.00
N ASP A 28 11.26 8.36 -4.70
CA ASP A 28 11.60 9.42 -3.77
C ASP A 28 13.11 9.43 -3.48
N PRO A 29 13.84 10.51 -3.83
CA PRO A 29 15.28 10.63 -3.55
C PRO A 29 15.63 10.63 -2.05
N ALA A 30 14.67 10.91 -1.16
CA ALA A 30 14.86 10.83 0.28
C ALA A 30 14.72 9.40 0.84
N ASP A 31 14.20 8.45 0.04
CA ASP A 31 14.13 7.05 0.41
C ASP A 31 15.53 6.43 0.32
N PRO A 32 16.07 5.81 1.40
CA PRO A 32 17.38 5.17 1.36
C PRO A 32 17.47 4.02 0.35
N ASN A 33 16.33 3.52 -0.14
CA ASN A 33 16.24 2.51 -1.19
C ASN A 33 15.76 3.10 -2.52
N CYS A 34 15.95 4.41 -2.76
CA CYS A 34 15.65 5.03 -4.05
C CYS A 34 16.26 4.20 -5.21
N GLY A 35 15.43 3.89 -6.22
CA GLY A 35 15.79 3.01 -7.34
C GLY A 35 15.53 1.52 -7.11
N HIS A 36 15.14 1.09 -5.91
CA HIS A 36 14.65 -0.26 -5.63
C HIS A 36 13.13 -0.37 -5.76
N TYR A 37 12.62 -1.60 -5.76
CA TYR A 37 11.20 -1.94 -5.84
C TYR A 37 10.68 -2.43 -4.49
N TYR A 38 9.59 -1.88 -4.00
CA TYR A 38 8.90 -2.40 -2.82
C TYR A 38 7.71 -3.26 -3.24
N VAL A 39 7.46 -4.32 -2.47
CA VAL A 39 6.13 -4.95 -2.43
C VAL A 39 5.34 -4.26 -1.32
N ASP A 40 4.35 -3.48 -1.71
CA ASP A 40 3.47 -2.74 -0.82
C ASP A 40 2.23 -3.56 -0.48
N THR A 41 1.79 -3.50 0.77
CA THR A 41 0.41 -3.85 1.11
C THR A 41 -0.43 -2.58 1.05
N VAL A 42 -1.42 -2.56 0.17
CA VAL A 42 -2.35 -1.45 0.00
C VAL A 42 -3.67 -1.82 0.64
N CYS A 43 -4.10 -1.03 1.63
CA CYS A 43 -5.44 -1.08 2.18
C CYS A 43 -6.27 0.04 1.56
N VAL A 44 -7.44 -0.31 1.00
CA VAL A 44 -8.43 0.68 0.59
C VAL A 44 -9.29 0.98 1.81
N MET A 45 -9.25 2.23 2.25
CA MET A 45 -9.97 2.71 3.44
C MET A 45 -11.09 3.62 3.00
N ARG A 46 -12.29 3.42 3.56
CA ARG A 46 -13.45 4.27 3.31
C ARG A 46 -13.73 5.17 4.50
N CYS A 47 -13.84 6.47 4.26
CA CYS A 47 -14.20 7.45 5.26
C CYS A 47 -15.66 7.27 5.71
N ALA A 48 -15.91 7.13 7.00
CA ALA A 48 -17.26 6.98 7.55
C ALA A 48 -18.12 8.25 7.40
N ALA A 49 -17.51 9.44 7.29
CA ALA A 49 -18.23 10.71 7.23
C ALA A 49 -18.70 11.09 5.82
N CYS A 50 -17.95 10.72 4.77
CA CYS A 50 -18.25 11.13 3.39
C CYS A 50 -18.14 10.02 2.35
N GLU A 51 -17.95 8.77 2.81
CA GLU A 51 -17.84 7.54 2.00
C GLU A 51 -16.73 7.55 0.95
N HIS A 52 -15.83 8.55 0.98
CA HIS A 52 -14.69 8.61 0.10
C HIS A 52 -13.71 7.46 0.40
N SER A 53 -13.41 6.67 -0.63
CA SER A 53 -12.36 5.66 -0.58
C SER A 53 -11.00 6.27 -0.90
N GLN A 54 -9.98 5.91 -0.12
CA GLN A 54 -8.59 6.30 -0.36
C GLN A 54 -7.64 5.16 0.01
N GLU A 55 -6.50 5.11 -0.67
CA GLU A 55 -5.47 4.11 -0.41
C GLU A 55 -4.57 4.51 0.76
N ALA A 56 -4.21 3.51 1.56
CA ALA A 56 -3.14 3.56 2.53
C ALA A 56 -2.18 2.40 2.27
N ALA A 57 -0.96 2.72 1.87
CA ALA A 57 0.05 1.72 1.53
C ALA A 57 1.10 1.63 2.64
N VAL A 58 1.53 0.40 2.95
CA VAL A 58 2.67 0.12 3.83
C VAL A 58 3.74 -0.57 3.00
N LYS A 59 4.92 0.05 2.90
CA LYS A 59 6.10 -0.52 2.25
C LYS A 59 6.61 -1.70 3.08
N ARG A 60 6.80 -2.88 2.48
CA ARG A 60 7.36 -4.06 3.17
C ARG A 60 8.87 -4.15 2.94
N TRP A 61 9.27 -4.84 1.88
CA TRP A 61 10.66 -5.19 1.61
C TRP A 61 11.13 -4.58 0.30
N PRO A 62 12.31 -3.94 0.27
CA PRO A 62 12.92 -3.44 -0.95
C PRO A 62 13.64 -4.57 -1.71
N PHE A 63 13.52 -4.55 -3.03
CA PHE A 63 14.16 -5.47 -3.98
C PHE A 63 14.95 -4.69 -5.02
N LYS A 64 16.13 -5.18 -5.40
CA LYS A 64 16.98 -4.48 -6.37
C LYS A 64 16.41 -4.53 -7.78
N THR A 65 15.63 -5.56 -8.10
CA THR A 65 15.06 -5.76 -9.43
C THR A 65 13.56 -6.02 -9.38
N LEU A 66 12.86 -5.58 -10.43
CA LEU A 66 11.43 -5.85 -10.61
C LEU A 66 11.13 -7.36 -10.59
N ARG A 67 12.04 -8.18 -11.14
CA ARG A 67 11.90 -9.64 -11.19
C ARG A 67 11.86 -10.27 -9.80
N GLU A 68 12.71 -9.80 -8.88
CA GLU A 68 12.72 -10.30 -7.50
C GLU A 68 11.44 -9.90 -6.75
N ALA A 69 11.00 -8.65 -6.91
CA ALA A 69 9.74 -8.18 -6.33
C ALA A 69 8.53 -8.98 -6.86
N GLN A 70 8.50 -9.30 -8.15
CA GLN A 70 7.43 -10.11 -8.75
C GLN A 70 7.42 -11.54 -8.22
N LYS A 71 8.60 -12.15 -8.07
CA LYS A 71 8.73 -13.50 -7.51
C LYS A 71 8.17 -13.55 -6.07
N GLU A 72 8.43 -12.52 -5.27
CA GLU A 72 7.88 -12.41 -3.92
C GLU A 72 6.35 -12.29 -3.95
N LEU A 73 5.82 -11.37 -4.77
CA LEU A 73 4.37 -11.17 -4.91
C LEU A 73 3.66 -12.46 -5.34
N ASP A 74 4.21 -13.18 -6.31
CA ASP A 74 3.64 -14.44 -6.79
C ASP A 74 3.70 -15.54 -5.72
N SER A 75 4.76 -15.57 -4.89
CA SER A 75 4.89 -16.55 -3.81
C SER A 75 3.81 -16.41 -2.74
N HIS A 76 3.36 -15.18 -2.45
CA HIS A 76 2.27 -14.91 -1.51
C HIS A 76 0.91 -15.33 -2.05
N LEU A 77 0.73 -15.36 -3.38
CA LEU A 77 -0.51 -15.84 -4.01
C LEU A 77 -0.62 -17.38 -3.95
N ILE A 78 0.49 -18.09 -4.05
CA ILE A 78 0.51 -19.57 -4.08
C ILE A 78 0.32 -20.18 -2.67
N GLY A 79 0.67 -19.47 -1.59
CA GLY A 79 0.52 -19.94 -0.21
C GLY A 79 -0.88 -19.76 0.42
N LYS A 80 -1.85 -19.21 -0.32
CA LYS A 80 -3.23 -18.97 0.14
C LYS A 80 -4.27 -19.92 -0.53
N GLY A 81 -3.80 -21.07 -1.02
CA GLY A 81 -4.64 -22.15 -1.56
C GLY A 81 -4.97 -23.21 -0.51
#